data_AF-A0A164IXY4-F1
#
_entry.id   AF-A0A164IXY4-F1
#
_cell.length_a   1.000
_cell.length_b   1.000
_cell.length_c   1.000
_cell.angle_alpha   90.00
_cell.angle_beta   90.00
_cell.angle_gamma   90.00
#
_symmetry.space_group_name_H-M   'P 1'
#
loop_
_entity.id
_entity.type
_entity.pdbx_description
1 polymer ?
#
loop_
_entity_poly.entity_id
_entity_poly.type
_entity_poly.pdbx_seq_one_letter_code
_entity_poly.pdbx_strand_id
1 'polypeptide(L)'
;MIKNHSLIRFRIIIIEVTSNILKVQLSFKWYPLINKNLVKTIRQWTTDPSERPYWIFISMTVWHMLKQHGANYQLYQSKLNELGPVLGQLANVSQVIWLHQYTSLDFYGGMRVSNTDVVGEKIYNYNKITR
;
A
#
# COMPACT_ATOMS: atom_id res chain seq x y z
N MET A 1 33.42 2.64 18.72
CA MET A 1 33.06 1.50 17.86
C MET A 1 31.72 1.81 17.20
N ILE A 2 31.75 2.31 15.96
CA ILE A 2 30.56 2.81 15.25
C ILE A 2 29.83 1.61 14.65
N LYS A 3 28.60 1.33 15.09
CA LYS A 3 27.73 0.32 14.48
C LYS A 3 27.30 0.83 13.10
N ASN A 4 27.86 0.23 12.05
CA ASN A 4 27.38 0.38 10.68
C ASN A 4 25.93 -0.14 10.61
N HIS A 5 24.97 0.76 10.67
CA HIS A 5 23.60 0.48 10.25
C HIS A 5 23.62 0.34 8.74
N SER A 6 23.60 -0.90 8.25
CA SER A 6 23.33 -1.21 6.84
C SER A 6 22.00 -0.58 6.46
N LEU A 7 22.03 0.46 5.62
CA LEU A 7 20.87 1.05 4.98
C LEU A 7 20.19 -0.03 4.14
N ILE A 8 19.11 -0.61 4.67
CA ILE A 8 18.23 -1.50 3.89
C ILE A 8 17.60 -0.64 2.78
N ARG A 9 18.10 -0.77 1.55
CA ARG A 9 17.50 -0.13 0.37
C ARG A 9 16.24 -0.89 0.00
N PHE A 10 15.10 -0.34 0.35
CA PHE A 10 13.79 -0.79 -0.13
C PHE A 10 13.65 -0.49 -1.62
N ARG A 11 13.64 -1.52 -2.48
CA ARG A 11 13.50 -1.39 -3.93
C ARG A 11 12.02 -1.35 -4.31
N ILE A 12 11.63 -0.37 -5.13
CA ILE A 12 10.30 -0.32 -5.75
C ILE A 12 10.28 -1.34 -6.89
N ILE A 13 9.23 -2.15 -6.99
CA ILE A 13 9.02 -3.07 -8.11
C ILE A 13 7.97 -2.44 -9.02
N ILE A 14 8.31 -2.32 -10.30
CA ILE A 14 7.41 -1.81 -11.35
C ILE A 14 7.36 -2.87 -12.44
N ILE A 15 6.15 -3.29 -12.81
CA ILE A 15 5.89 -4.17 -13.94
C ILE A 15 4.92 -3.43 -14.85
N GLU A 16 5.22 -3.39 -16.15
CA GLU A 16 4.39 -2.74 -17.16
C GLU A 16 4.15 -3.69 -18.32
N VAL A 17 2.89 -3.76 -18.76
CA VAL A 17 2.46 -4.59 -19.88
C VAL A 17 1.53 -3.77 -20.75
N THR A 18 1.80 -3.74 -22.05
CA THR A 18 0.98 -3.01 -23.03
C THR A 18 0.40 -3.97 -24.04
N SER A 19 -0.92 -3.92 -24.23
CA SER A 19 -1.61 -4.61 -25.31
C SER A 19 -1.90 -3.64 -26.45
N ASN A 20 -1.23 -3.83 -27.58
CA ASN A 20 -1.43 -3.01 -28.78
C ASN A 20 -2.76 -3.28 -29.48
N ILE A 21 -3.35 -4.46 -29.28
CA ILE A 21 -4.66 -4.85 -29.83
C ILE A 21 -5.78 -4.17 -29.04
N LEU A 22 -5.72 -4.26 -27.71
CA LEU A 22 -6.74 -3.69 -26.84
C LEU A 22 -6.51 -2.20 -26.54
N LYS A 23 -5.34 -1.66 -26.91
CA LYS A 23 -4.89 -0.30 -26.58
C LYS A 23 -4.94 -0.02 -25.07
N VAL A 24 -4.57 -1.02 -24.28
CA VAL A 24 -4.53 -0.95 -22.82
C VAL A 24 -3.09 -1.07 -22.34
N GLN A 25 -2.71 -0.20 -21.42
CA GLN A 25 -1.50 -0.34 -20.62
C GLN A 25 -1.89 -0.71 -19.19
N LEU A 26 -1.24 -1.76 -18.66
CA LEU A 26 -1.36 -2.18 -17.27
C LEU A 26 -0.02 -1.93 -16.58
N SER A 27 -0.05 -1.29 -15.42
CA SER A 27 1.12 -1.16 -14.56
C SER A 27 0.83 -1.69 -13.15
N PHE A 28 1.80 -2.41 -12.58
CA PHE A 28 1.80 -2.83 -11.19
C PHE A 28 2.99 -2.16 -10.50
N LYS A 29 2.71 -1.40 -9.43
CA LYS A 29 3.72 -0.69 -8.65
C LYS A 29 3.64 -1.12 -7.20
N TRP A 30 4.71 -1.75 -6.70
CA TRP A 30 4.83 -2.16 -5.31
C TRP A 30 5.68 -1.18 -4.52
N TYR A 31 5.09 -0.59 -3.49
CA TYR A 31 5.76 0.29 -2.54
C TYR A 31 5.79 -0.39 -1.17
N PRO A 32 6.98 -0.65 -0.59
CA PRO A 32 7.07 -1.28 0.72
C PRO A 32 6.61 -0.35 1.85
N LEU A 33 6.59 0.97 1.62
CA LEU A 33 6.12 1.97 2.59
C LEU A 33 5.40 3.10 1.85
N ILE A 34 4.39 3.70 2.48
CA ILE A 34 3.86 5.00 2.05
C ILE A 34 4.96 6.03 2.31
N ASN A 35 5.54 6.56 1.23
CA ASN A 35 6.61 7.53 1.29
C ASN A 35 6.31 8.73 0.38
N LYS A 36 7.17 9.77 0.45
CA LYS A 36 6.99 11.00 -0.33
C LYS A 36 6.99 10.76 -1.85
N ASN A 37 7.67 9.72 -2.33
CA ASN A 37 7.71 9.41 -3.76
C ASN A 37 6.37 8.86 -4.23
N LEU A 38 5.75 7.93 -3.48
CA LEU A 38 4.41 7.45 -3.76
C LEU A 38 3.41 8.60 -3.81
N VAL A 39 3.43 9.46 -2.77
CA VAL A 39 2.54 10.64 -2.70
C VAL A 39 2.76 11.57 -3.90
N LYS A 40 4.02 11.80 -4.30
CA LYS A 40 4.34 12.63 -5.47
C LYS A 40 3.82 12.00 -6.77
N THR A 41 3.98 10.70 -6.97
CA THR A 41 3.46 10.00 -8.16
C THR A 41 1.94 10.13 -8.25
N ILE A 42 1.23 9.90 -7.15
CA ILE A 42 -0.24 10.04 -7.11
C ILE A 42 -0.64 11.49 -7.41
N ARG A 43 0.06 12.49 -6.87
CA ARG A 43 -0.17 13.90 -7.20
C ARG A 43 0.10 14.22 -8.67
N GLN A 44 1.12 13.63 -9.28
CA GLN A 44 1.36 13.84 -10.72
C GLN A 44 0.18 13.33 -11.55
N TRP A 45 -0.40 12.19 -11.19
CA TRP A 45 -1.62 11.70 -11.83
C TRP A 45 -2.82 12.62 -11.65
N THR A 46 -2.90 13.40 -10.56
CA THR A 46 -3.99 14.38 -10.42
C THR A 46 -3.80 15.58 -11.34
N THR A 47 -2.56 15.99 -11.63
CA THR A 47 -2.27 17.20 -12.41
C THR A 47 -2.01 16.97 -13.90
N ASP A 48 -1.48 15.82 -14.28
CA ASP A 48 -1.04 15.52 -15.65
C ASP A 48 -1.92 14.41 -16.27
N PRO A 49 -2.83 14.76 -17.20
CA PRO A 49 -3.69 13.78 -17.86
C PRO A 49 -2.93 12.76 -18.73
N SER A 50 -1.71 13.07 -19.20
CA SER A 50 -0.95 12.19 -20.09
C SER A 50 -0.37 10.96 -19.36
N GLU A 51 -0.09 11.12 -18.07
CA GLU A 51 0.47 10.09 -17.18
C GLU A 51 -0.59 9.43 -16.29
N ARG A 52 -1.85 9.88 -16.38
CA ARG A 52 -2.94 9.51 -15.47
C ARG A 52 -3.55 8.15 -15.86
N PRO A 53 -3.53 7.14 -14.98
CA PRO A 53 -4.27 5.92 -15.21
C PRO A 53 -5.79 6.16 -15.07
N TYR A 54 -6.58 5.57 -15.95
CA TYR A 54 -8.04 5.67 -15.87
C TYR A 54 -8.62 4.86 -14.71
N TRP A 55 -8.14 3.62 -14.53
CA TRP A 55 -8.48 2.73 -13.40
C TRP A 55 -7.28 2.58 -12.48
N ILE A 56 -7.49 2.70 -11.18
CA ILE A 56 -6.45 2.59 -10.15
C ILE A 56 -6.97 1.68 -9.04
N PHE A 57 -6.33 0.53 -8.89
CA PHE A 57 -6.60 -0.41 -7.81
C PHE A 57 -5.54 -0.23 -6.72
N ILE A 58 -5.98 0.10 -5.52
CA ILE A 58 -5.10 0.35 -4.38
C ILE A 58 -5.32 -0.72 -3.33
N SER A 59 -4.24 -1.33 -2.89
CA SER A 59 -4.21 -2.31 -1.82
C SER A 59 -2.99 -2.07 -0.96
N MET A 60 -3.05 -2.46 0.31
CA MET A 60 -1.91 -2.41 1.19
C MET A 60 -1.76 -3.73 1.93
N THR A 61 -0.52 -4.16 2.08
CA THR A 61 -0.24 -5.30 2.96
C THR A 61 -0.30 -4.88 4.41
N VAL A 62 -1.01 -5.69 5.18
CA VAL A 62 -1.18 -5.52 6.63
C VAL A 62 -0.03 -6.13 7.44
N TRP A 63 0.86 -6.87 6.76
CA TRP A 63 2.04 -7.52 7.35
C TRP A 63 2.96 -6.55 8.10
N HIS A 64 3.07 -5.29 7.65
CA HIS A 64 3.85 -4.26 8.33
C HIS A 64 3.25 -3.79 9.67
N MET A 65 2.00 -4.16 9.98
CA MET A 65 1.35 -3.88 11.27
C MET A 65 1.61 -4.98 12.31
N LEU A 66 2.30 -6.07 11.97
CA LEU A 66 2.64 -7.17 12.90
C LEU A 66 3.77 -6.77 13.87
N LYS A 67 3.71 -7.30 15.10
CA LYS A 67 4.60 -6.91 16.21
C LYS A 67 6.08 -7.13 15.92
N GLN A 68 6.44 -8.26 15.30
CA GLN A 68 7.84 -8.53 14.92
C GLN A 68 8.42 -7.62 13.84
N HIS A 69 7.59 -6.81 13.17
CA HIS A 69 8.03 -5.87 12.14
C HIS A 69 7.83 -4.41 12.55
N GLY A 70 7.66 -4.16 13.86
CA GLY A 70 7.65 -2.82 14.44
C GLY A 70 6.27 -2.27 14.80
N ALA A 71 5.16 -2.97 14.48
CA ALA A 71 3.75 -2.70 14.87
C ALA A 71 3.36 -1.26 15.25
N ASN A 72 3.88 -0.27 14.54
CA ASN A 72 3.57 1.13 14.83
C ASN A 72 2.30 1.51 14.08
N TYR A 73 1.18 1.04 14.63
CA TYR A 73 -0.16 1.33 14.11
C TYR A 73 -0.40 2.86 14.00
N GLN A 74 0.19 3.66 14.90
CA GLN A 74 0.08 5.12 14.86
C GLN A 74 0.79 5.71 13.63
N LEU A 75 2.01 5.24 13.33
CA LEU A 75 2.72 5.65 12.11
C LEU A 75 1.94 5.22 10.86
N TYR A 76 1.39 4.02 10.86
CA TYR A 76 0.57 3.51 9.76
C TYR A 76 -0.67 4.38 9.55
N GLN A 77 -1.41 4.67 10.62
CA GLN A 77 -2.59 5.53 10.60
C GLN A 77 -2.25 6.95 10.14
N SER A 78 -1.15 7.51 10.64
CA SER A 78 -0.64 8.83 10.21
C SER A 78 -0.34 8.85 8.71
N LYS A 79 0.29 7.80 8.17
CA LYS A 79 0.61 7.71 6.75
C LYS A 79 -0.61 7.51 5.86
N LEU A 80 -1.60 6.76 6.33
CA LEU A 80 -2.90 6.68 5.65
C LEU A 80 -3.63 8.03 5.64
N ASN A 81 -3.62 8.77 6.75
CA ASN A 81 -4.21 10.11 6.82
C ASN A 81 -3.50 11.10 5.88
N GLU A 82 -2.19 10.98 5.68
CA GLU A 82 -1.45 11.77 4.68
C GLU A 82 -1.85 11.41 3.23
N LEU A 83 -2.16 10.13 2.99
CA LEU A 83 -2.50 9.62 1.66
C LEU A 83 -3.94 9.95 1.25
N GLY A 84 -4.88 9.92 2.21
CA GLY A 84 -6.31 10.10 1.99
C GLY A 84 -6.70 11.32 1.15
N PRO A 85 -6.25 12.55 1.49
CA PRO A 85 -6.58 13.74 0.70
C PRO A 85 -6.11 13.67 -0.75
N VAL A 86 -4.94 13.06 -1.00
CA VAL A 86 -4.39 12.93 -2.36
C VAL A 86 -5.17 11.90 -3.16
N LEU A 87 -5.61 10.81 -2.52
CA LEU A 87 -6.51 9.85 -3.16
C LEU A 87 -7.89 10.44 -3.45
N GLY A 88 -8.42 11.27 -2.56
CA GLY A 88 -9.68 12.00 -2.80
C GLY A 88 -9.58 12.95 -4.00
N GLN A 89 -8.47 13.67 -4.15
CA GLN A 89 -8.23 14.49 -5.34
C GLN A 89 -8.13 13.65 -6.62
N LEU A 90 -7.47 12.50 -6.55
CA LEU A 90 -7.33 11.60 -7.69
C LEU A 90 -8.67 10.97 -8.09
N ALA A 91 -9.54 10.64 -7.12
CA ALA A 91 -10.86 10.09 -7.36
C ALA A 91 -11.79 11.04 -8.14
N ASN A 92 -11.51 12.36 -8.12
CA ASN A 92 -12.26 13.32 -8.93
C ASN A 92 -11.95 13.23 -10.43
N VAL A 93 -10.84 12.57 -10.80
CA VAL A 93 -10.32 12.55 -12.17
C VAL A 93 -9.98 11.15 -12.68
N SER A 94 -10.14 10.12 -11.84
CA SER A 94 -9.83 8.72 -12.13
C SER A 94 -10.72 7.79 -11.32
N GLN A 95 -10.89 6.56 -11.77
CA GLN A 95 -11.64 5.54 -11.05
C GLN A 95 -10.71 4.86 -10.02
N VAL A 96 -10.79 5.30 -8.77
CA VAL A 96 -9.97 4.79 -7.67
C VAL A 96 -10.76 3.74 -6.88
N ILE A 97 -10.27 2.51 -6.88
CA ILE A 97 -10.87 1.37 -6.17
C ILE A 97 -9.93 0.96 -5.04
N TRP A 98 -10.40 1.08 -3.81
CA TRP A 98 -9.69 0.59 -2.64
C TRP A 98 -10.06 -0.88 -2.35
N LEU A 99 -9.07 -1.75 -2.37
CA LEU A 99 -9.23 -3.18 -2.13
C LEU A 99 -9.09 -3.48 -0.64
N HIS A 100 -10.22 -3.75 0.01
CA HIS A 100 -10.24 -4.25 1.37
C HIS A 100 -9.42 -5.53 1.51
N GLN A 101 -8.73 -5.65 2.65
CA GLN A 101 -8.01 -6.86 2.98
C GLN A 101 -8.97 -7.83 3.64
N TYR A 102 -8.94 -9.08 3.20
CA TYR A 102 -9.66 -10.16 3.87
C TYR A 102 -9.02 -10.39 5.23
N THR A 103 -9.85 -10.50 6.27
CA THR A 103 -9.38 -10.94 7.58
C THR A 103 -8.90 -12.38 7.47
N SER A 104 -7.60 -12.59 7.47
CA SER A 104 -7.00 -13.90 7.59
C SER A 104 -6.50 -14.14 9.02
N LEU A 105 -6.62 -15.38 9.48
CA LEU A 105 -5.87 -15.87 10.63
C LEU A 105 -4.50 -16.32 10.09
N ASP A 106 -3.58 -15.38 9.90
CA ASP A 106 -2.26 -15.71 9.38
C ASP A 106 -1.42 -16.40 10.46
N PHE A 107 -1.19 -17.71 10.32
CA PHE A 107 -0.40 -18.49 11.28
C PHE A 107 1.02 -17.93 11.41
N TYR A 108 1.33 -17.38 12.58
CA TYR A 108 2.70 -16.99 12.91
C TYR A 108 3.36 -18.00 13.85
N GLY A 109 4.34 -18.73 13.31
CA GLY A 109 5.11 -19.78 13.98
C GLY A 109 5.50 -20.89 12.99
N GLY A 110 6.44 -21.76 13.37
CA GLY A 110 6.62 -23.03 12.64
C GLY A 110 5.29 -23.77 12.55
N MET A 111 5.11 -24.67 11.57
CA MET A 111 3.83 -25.34 11.19
C MET A 111 2.96 -25.94 12.32
N ARG A 112 3.42 -25.91 13.59
CA ARG A 112 2.78 -26.47 14.79
C ARG A 112 2.53 -25.48 15.94
N VAL A 113 2.76 -24.18 15.77
CA VAL A 113 2.55 -23.20 16.85
C VAL A 113 1.20 -22.49 16.69
N SER A 114 0.46 -22.34 17.78
CA SER A 114 -0.79 -21.59 17.81
C SER A 114 -0.53 -20.11 17.50
N ASN A 115 -1.32 -19.55 16.59
CA ASN A 115 -1.25 -18.14 16.24
C ASN A 115 -1.76 -17.28 17.40
N THR A 116 -0.92 -16.37 17.90
CA THR A 116 -1.29 -15.44 18.99
C THR A 116 -1.51 -14.02 18.51
N ASP A 117 -1.22 -13.71 17.23
CA ASP A 117 -1.38 -12.36 16.68
C ASP A 117 -2.76 -12.21 16.03
N VAL A 118 -3.63 -11.41 16.65
CA VAL A 118 -4.95 -11.08 16.10
C VAL A 118 -4.78 -10.09 14.95
N VAL A 119 -4.66 -10.61 13.73
CA VAL A 119 -4.61 -9.81 12.49
C VAL A 119 -5.99 -9.20 12.17
N GLY A 120 -7.07 -9.83 12.65
CA GLY A 120 -8.45 -9.43 12.39
C GLY A 120 -8.82 -8.01 12.85
N GLU A 121 -8.46 -7.61 14.07
CA GLU A 121 -8.79 -6.26 14.58
C GLU A 121 -8.04 -5.15 13.83
N LYS A 122 -6.79 -5.40 13.43
CA LYS A 122 -5.99 -4.46 12.64
C LYS A 122 -6.50 -4.33 11.21
N ILE A 123 -6.89 -5.45 10.59
CA ILE A 123 -7.54 -5.46 9.27
C ILE A 123 -8.91 -4.77 9.35
N TYR A 124 -9.67 -4.98 10.41
CA TYR A 124 -10.94 -4.30 10.64
C TYR A 124 -10.75 -2.78 10.67
N ASN A 125 -9.76 -2.30 11.42
CA ASN A 125 -9.43 -0.87 11.48
C ASN A 125 -8.91 -0.33 10.14
N TYR A 126 -8.12 -1.10 9.39
CA TYR A 126 -7.70 -0.77 8.02
C TYR A 126 -8.92 -0.55 7.10
N ASN A 127 -9.87 -1.49 7.09
CA ASN A 127 -11.08 -1.39 6.27
C ASN A 127 -12.02 -0.26 6.72
N LYS A 128 -11.91 0.23 7.97
CA LYS A 128 -12.70 1.36 8.47
C LYS A 128 -12.19 2.71 7.97
N ILE A 129 -10.88 2.87 7.79
CA ILE A 129 -10.25 4.13 7.36
C ILE A 129 -10.67 4.51 5.93
N THR A 130 -11.19 3.55 5.17
CA THR A 130 -11.56 3.71 3.75
C THR A 130 -13.06 3.77 3.51
N ARG A 131 -13.87 3.82 4.57
CA ARG A 131 -15.30 4.16 4.52
C ARG A 131 -15.50 5.65 4.69
#